data_AF-A0A6L8FUV5-F1
#
_entry.id   AF-A0A6L8FUV5-F1
#
_cell.length_a   1.000
_cell.length_b   1.000
_cell.length_c   1.000
_cell.angle_alpha   90.00
_cell.angle_beta   90.00
_cell.angle_gamma   90.00
#
_symmetry.space_group_name_H-M   'P 1'
#
loop_
_entity.id
_entity.type
_entity.pdbx_description
1 polymer ?
#
loop_
_entity_poly.entity_id
_entity_poly.type
_entity_poly.pdbx_seq_one_letter_code
_entity_poly.pdbx_strand_id
1 'polypeptide(L)'
;MLLLACCLLAPVAPLWAHCEIPCGIYGDEARFVAIAEDLTTIEKSMTQIAELAGQSDAQSANQLARWVANKEEHANRIQHVVTQYFMTQRLKEVEEGDEGRAAYNEKLVLLH
;
A
#
# COMPACT_ATOMS: atom_id res chain seq x y z
N MET A 1 0.40 43.27 -21.64
CA MET A 1 -0.58 43.18 -20.54
C MET A 1 -1.62 42.05 -20.69
N LEU A 2 -1.57 41.18 -21.71
CA LEU A 2 -2.47 40.01 -21.79
C LEU A 2 -1.80 38.65 -21.54
N LEU A 3 -0.49 38.54 -21.77
CA LEU A 3 0.24 37.26 -21.62
C LEU A 3 0.63 36.93 -20.17
N LEU A 4 0.65 37.91 -19.26
CA LEU A 4 0.98 37.70 -17.85
C LEU A 4 -0.22 37.27 -16.98
N ALA A 5 -1.45 37.42 -17.49
CA ALA A 5 -2.68 37.16 -16.73
C ALA A 5 -3.14 35.70 -16.81
N CYS A 6 -2.67 34.93 -17.80
CA CYS A 6 -3.13 33.54 -18.01
C CYS A 6 -2.46 32.49 -17.11
N CYS A 7 -1.33 32.79 -16.45
CA CYS A 7 -0.64 31.81 -15.60
C CYS A 7 -1.26 31.66 -14.20
N LEU A 8 -2.20 32.52 -13.80
CA LEU A 8 -2.83 32.51 -12.48
C LEU A 8 -4.09 31.63 -12.39
N LEU A 9 -4.48 30.97 -13.49
CA LEU A 9 -5.71 30.17 -13.59
C LEU A 9 -5.45 28.67 -13.87
N ALA A 10 -4.22 28.19 -13.70
CA ALA A 10 -3.96 26.76 -13.76
C ALA A 10 -4.55 26.09 -12.50
N PRO A 11 -5.41 25.06 -12.63
CA PRO A 11 -5.85 24.29 -11.48
C PRO A 11 -4.62 23.67 -10.80
N VAL A 12 -4.46 23.90 -9.50
CA VAL A 12 -3.48 23.18 -8.69
C VAL A 12 -3.88 21.71 -8.75
N ALA A 13 -3.17 20.92 -9.55
CA ALA A 13 -3.32 19.47 -9.50
C ALA A 13 -3.00 19.03 -8.07
N PRO A 14 -3.79 18.12 -7.46
CA PRO A 14 -3.51 17.64 -6.12
C PRO A 14 -2.08 17.09 -6.10
N LEU A 15 -1.24 17.65 -5.24
CA LEU A 15 0.11 17.12 -5.00
C LEU A 15 -0.07 15.77 -4.31
N TRP A 16 0.22 14.68 -5.00
CA TRP A 16 0.25 13.36 -4.37
C TRP A 16 1.45 13.35 -3.42
N ALA A 17 1.24 13.57 -2.13
CA ALA A 17 2.27 13.31 -1.12
C ALA A 17 2.51 11.79 -1.06
N HIS A 18 3.62 11.34 -1.65
CA HIS A 18 4.11 9.95 -1.65
C HIS A 18 5.62 9.90 -1.33
N CYS A 19 6.17 11.02 -0.81
CA CYS A 19 7.54 11.44 -1.13
C CYS A 19 8.65 10.97 -0.18
N GLU A 20 8.39 10.09 0.80
CA GLU A 20 9.42 9.64 1.77
C GLU A 20 10.18 10.79 2.49
N ILE A 21 9.59 11.98 2.53
CA ILE A 21 10.06 13.17 3.25
C ILE A 21 9.11 13.34 4.45
N PRO A 22 9.57 13.81 5.63
CA PRO A 22 8.72 13.98 6.82
C PRO A 22 7.70 15.11 6.63
N CYS A 23 6.67 14.85 5.83
CA CYS A 23 5.63 15.81 5.47
C CYS A 23 4.50 15.88 6.51
N GLY A 24 4.40 14.87 7.39
CA GLY A 24 3.37 14.79 8.43
C GLY A 24 1.94 14.57 7.92
N ILE A 25 1.77 14.27 6.62
CA ILE A 25 0.46 14.06 5.99
C ILE A 25 0.20 12.55 5.92
N TYR A 26 -0.76 12.09 6.72
CA TYR A 26 -1.11 10.68 6.84
C TYR A 26 -2.61 10.49 6.64
N GLY A 27 -3.00 9.49 5.83
CA GLY A 27 -4.37 9.07 5.58
C GLY A 27 -4.56 7.59 5.95
N ASP A 28 -4.29 7.23 7.21
CA ASP A 28 -4.24 5.84 7.69
C ASP A 28 -5.53 5.06 7.41
N GLU A 29 -6.69 5.69 7.61
CA GLU A 29 -8.00 5.07 7.36
C GLU A 29 -8.14 4.62 5.91
N ALA A 30 -7.76 5.48 4.95
CA ALA A 30 -7.78 5.12 3.53
C ALA A 30 -6.81 3.98 3.20
N ARG A 31 -5.67 3.87 3.91
CA ARG A 31 -4.73 2.75 3.74
C ARG A 31 -5.31 1.45 4.28
N PHE A 32 -5.97 1.49 5.44
CA PHE A 32 -6.63 0.30 5.99
C PHE A 32 -7.80 -0.17 5.13
N VAL A 33 -8.61 0.75 4.59
CA VAL A 33 -9.67 0.41 3.65
C VAL A 33 -9.11 -0.28 2.41
N ALA A 34 -8.04 0.26 1.82
CA ALA A 34 -7.38 -0.35 0.66
C ALA A 34 -6.80 -1.75 0.98
N ILE A 35 -6.13 -1.91 2.14
CA ILE A 35 -5.63 -3.22 2.58
C ILE A 35 -6.77 -4.22 2.77
N ALA A 36 -7.91 -3.81 3.34
CA ALA A 36 -9.07 -4.68 3.51
C ALA A 36 -9.66 -5.12 2.16
N GLU A 37 -9.66 -4.23 1.17
CA GLU A 37 -10.06 -4.55 -0.21
C GLU A 37 -9.08 -5.54 -0.88
N ASP A 38 -7.78 -5.34 -0.72
CA ASP A 38 -6.74 -6.26 -1.20
C ASP A 38 -6.90 -7.66 -0.55
N LEU A 39 -7.15 -7.73 0.76
CA LEU A 39 -7.40 -8.98 1.48
C LEU A 39 -8.65 -9.71 0.95
N THR A 40 -9.75 -8.98 0.77
CA THR A 40 -10.99 -9.54 0.20
C THR A 40 -10.74 -10.10 -1.21
N THR A 41 -9.90 -9.42 -1.99
CA THR A 41 -9.55 -9.85 -3.35
C THR A 41 -8.65 -11.09 -3.34
N ILE A 42 -7.71 -11.19 -2.39
CA ILE A 42 -6.89 -12.38 -2.15
C ILE A 42 -7.78 -13.58 -1.79
N GLU A 43 -8.70 -13.42 -0.85
CA GLU A 43 -9.64 -14.48 -0.42
C GLU A 43 -10.49 -15.00 -1.59
N LYS A 44 -11.01 -14.08 -2.40
CA LYS A 44 -11.75 -14.43 -3.62
C LYS A 44 -10.86 -15.18 -4.61
N SER A 45 -9.63 -14.69 -4.84
CA SER A 45 -8.68 -15.34 -5.75
C SER A 45 -8.35 -16.76 -5.28
N MET A 46 -8.15 -16.98 -3.98
CA MET A 46 -7.94 -18.30 -3.40
C MET A 46 -9.13 -19.25 -3.59
N THR A 47 -10.34 -18.76 -3.38
CA THR A 47 -11.57 -19.54 -3.63
C THR A 47 -11.65 -19.99 -5.09
N GLN A 48 -11.42 -19.06 -6.03
CA GLN A 48 -11.46 -19.37 -7.47
C GLN A 48 -10.36 -20.35 -7.90
N ILE A 49 -9.16 -20.25 -7.32
CA ILE A 49 -8.08 -21.22 -7.56
C ILE A 49 -8.52 -22.63 -7.14
N ALA A 50 -9.14 -22.77 -5.96
CA ALA A 50 -9.61 -24.06 -5.47
C ALA A 50 -10.71 -24.66 -6.37
N GLU A 51 -11.65 -23.84 -6.84
CA GLU A 51 -12.72 -24.26 -7.76
C GLU A 51 -12.18 -24.71 -9.13
N LEU A 52 -11.17 -24.01 -9.67
CA LEU A 52 -10.61 -24.29 -11.00
C LEU A 52 -9.60 -25.43 -10.99
N ALA A 53 -8.96 -25.73 -9.85
CA ALA A 53 -7.94 -26.78 -9.75
C ALA A 53 -8.47 -28.19 -10.08
N GLY A 54 -9.78 -28.41 -9.98
CA GLY A 54 -10.43 -29.67 -10.36
C GLY A 54 -10.76 -29.81 -11.85
N GLN A 55 -10.49 -28.78 -12.66
CA GLN A 55 -10.87 -28.74 -14.08
C GLN A 55 -9.66 -29.00 -14.98
N SER A 56 -9.87 -29.68 -16.12
CA SER A 56 -8.80 -30.12 -17.01
C SER A 56 -8.78 -29.44 -18.37
N ASP A 57 -9.68 -28.49 -18.62
CA ASP A 57 -9.73 -27.77 -19.88
C ASP A 57 -8.76 -26.58 -19.91
N ALA A 58 -8.35 -26.18 -21.11
CA ALA A 58 -7.36 -25.13 -21.31
C ALA A 58 -7.85 -23.75 -20.83
N GLN A 59 -9.16 -23.48 -20.89
CA GLN A 59 -9.70 -22.21 -20.42
C GLN A 59 -9.55 -22.11 -18.90
N SER A 60 -9.89 -23.14 -18.16
CA SER A 60 -9.77 -23.18 -16.71
C SER A 60 -8.32 -23.13 -16.23
N ALA A 61 -7.40 -23.80 -16.94
CA ALA A 61 -5.97 -23.65 -16.67
C ALA A 61 -5.48 -22.20 -16.83
N ASN A 62 -5.91 -21.50 -17.89
CA ASN A 62 -5.56 -20.10 -18.10
C ASN A 62 -6.16 -19.18 -17.03
N GLN A 63 -7.39 -19.44 -16.58
CA GLN A 63 -8.01 -18.64 -15.51
C GLN A 63 -7.36 -18.89 -14.16
N LEU A 64 -6.99 -20.14 -13.85
CA LEU A 64 -6.26 -20.48 -12.64
C LEU A 64 -4.94 -19.68 -12.56
N ALA A 65 -4.16 -19.66 -13.63
CA ALA A 65 -2.92 -18.89 -13.70
C ALA A 65 -3.14 -17.39 -13.44
N ARG A 66 -4.23 -16.82 -13.97
CA ARG A 66 -4.60 -15.41 -13.73
C ARG A 66 -4.98 -15.15 -12.28
N TRP A 67 -5.75 -16.03 -11.66
CA TRP A 67 -6.12 -15.88 -10.25
C TRP A 67 -4.91 -16.02 -9.31
N VAL A 68 -3.96 -16.90 -9.63
CA VAL A 68 -2.68 -16.98 -8.91
C VAL A 68 -1.91 -15.66 -9.06
N ALA A 69 -1.74 -15.17 -10.29
CA ALA A 69 -1.04 -13.89 -10.52
C ALA A 69 -1.72 -12.72 -9.80
N ASN A 70 -3.06 -12.65 -9.82
CA ASN A 70 -3.84 -11.63 -9.11
C ASN A 70 -3.61 -11.70 -7.59
N LYS A 71 -3.65 -12.90 -7.00
CA LYS A 71 -3.37 -13.12 -5.58
C LYS A 71 -2.00 -12.57 -5.17
N GLU A 72 -0.96 -12.89 -5.95
CA GLU A 72 0.40 -12.43 -5.65
C GLU A 72 0.55 -10.91 -5.82
N GLU A 73 -0.08 -10.33 -6.84
CA GLU A 73 -0.08 -8.88 -7.07
C GLU A 73 -0.72 -8.12 -5.89
N HIS A 74 -1.88 -8.57 -5.41
CA HIS A 74 -2.53 -7.95 -4.25
C HIS A 74 -1.73 -8.17 -2.95
N ALA A 75 -1.09 -9.34 -2.78
CA ALA A 75 -0.19 -9.57 -1.65
C ALA A 75 1.02 -8.61 -1.67
N ASN A 76 1.57 -8.32 -2.85
CA ASN A 76 2.65 -7.36 -3.02
C ASN A 76 2.21 -5.93 -2.69
N ARG A 77 0.98 -5.53 -3.03
CA ARG A 77 0.44 -4.21 -2.67
C ARG A 77 0.35 -4.02 -1.17
N ILE A 78 -0.14 -5.03 -0.43
CA ILE A 78 -0.19 -4.99 1.03
C ILE A 78 1.24 -4.83 1.59
N GLN A 79 2.18 -5.66 1.15
CA GLN A 79 3.58 -5.57 1.59
C GLN A 79 4.18 -4.19 1.30
N HIS A 80 3.91 -3.63 0.13
CA HIS A 80 4.38 -2.31 -0.26
C HIS A 80 3.79 -1.22 0.64
N VAL A 81 2.48 -1.22 0.89
CA VAL A 81 1.85 -0.24 1.79
C VAL A 81 2.39 -0.36 3.21
N VAL A 82 2.49 -1.58 3.75
CA VAL A 82 3.04 -1.80 5.10
C VAL A 82 4.47 -1.25 5.19
N THR A 83 5.32 -1.62 4.24
CA THR A 83 6.73 -1.21 4.26
C THR A 83 6.89 0.28 4.01
N GLN A 84 6.29 0.82 2.94
CA GLN A 84 6.53 2.20 2.52
C GLN A 84 5.73 3.25 3.30
N TYR A 85 4.54 2.90 3.78
CA TYR A 85 3.71 3.87 4.48
C TYR A 85 3.85 3.75 5.99
N PHE A 86 3.77 2.53 6.53
CA PHE A 86 3.76 2.32 7.98
C PHE A 86 5.16 2.18 8.59
N MET A 87 6.14 1.66 7.85
CA MET A 87 7.50 1.57 8.35
C MET A 87 8.31 2.82 7.96
N THR A 88 8.47 3.15 6.68
CA THR A 88 9.40 4.24 6.30
C THR A 88 8.86 5.64 6.56
N GLN A 89 7.58 5.93 6.28
CA GLN A 89 7.04 7.29 6.42
C GLN A 89 6.58 7.65 7.85
N ARG A 90 6.30 6.65 8.70
CA ARG A 90 5.66 6.84 10.02
C ARG A 90 6.62 6.71 11.19
N LEU A 91 7.81 6.15 11.00
CA LEU A 91 8.81 6.05 12.05
C LEU A 91 9.49 7.41 12.25
N LYS A 92 9.13 8.07 13.35
CA LYS A 92 9.86 9.24 13.83
C LYS A 92 10.98 8.78 14.75
N GLU A 93 12.20 9.16 14.43
CA GLU A 93 13.33 8.91 15.32
C GLU A 93 13.12 9.65 16.66
N VAL A 94 13.44 8.94 17.74
CA VAL A 94 13.47 9.48 19.11
C VAL A 94 14.92 9.70 19.50
N GLU A 95 15.29 10.87 20.02
CA GLU A 95 16.67 11.18 20.37
C GLU A 95 17.26 10.20 21.39
N GLU A 96 18.58 10.07 21.40
CA GLU A 96 19.26 9.23 22.40
C GLU A 96 19.10 9.83 23.80
N GLY A 97 18.64 9.01 24.75
CA GLY A 97 18.42 9.40 26.14
C GLY A 97 17.00 9.85 26.48
N ASP A 98 16.13 10.03 25.48
CA ASP A 98 14.71 10.36 25.71
C ASP A 98 13.92 9.15 26.25
N GLU A 99 12.94 9.43 27.11
CA GLU A 99 12.07 8.43 27.77
C GLU A 99 11.35 7.51 26.75
N GLY A 100 11.12 7.99 25.53
CA GLY A 100 10.46 7.23 24.46
C GLY A 100 11.35 6.25 23.68
N ARG A 101 12.67 6.27 23.85
CA ARG A 101 13.62 5.51 23.01
C ARG A 101 13.46 3.99 23.16
N ALA A 102 13.20 3.50 24.37
CA ALA A 102 13.00 2.07 24.62
C ALA A 102 11.77 1.52 23.87
N ALA A 103 10.63 2.21 23.97
CA ALA A 103 9.40 1.84 23.28
C ALA A 103 9.50 2.00 21.76
N TYR A 104 10.27 2.99 21.28
CA TYR A 104 10.60 3.13 19.85
C TYR A 104 11.38 1.91 19.34
N ASN A 105 12.44 1.49 20.04
CA ASN A 105 13.25 0.33 19.66
C ASN A 105 12.45 -0.97 19.69
N GLU A 106 11.60 -1.18 20.69
CA GLU A 106 10.74 -2.37 20.76
C GLU A 106 9.82 -2.48 19.53
N LYS A 107 9.19 -1.36 19.13
CA LYS A 107 8.35 -1.30 17.93
C LYS A 107 9.13 -1.57 16.66
N LEU A 108 10.36 -1.06 16.55
CA LEU A 108 11.23 -1.37 15.41
C LEU A 108 11.55 -2.86 15.32
N VAL A 109 11.91 -3.49 16.44
CA VAL A 109 12.26 -4.92 16.49
C VAL A 109 11.06 -5.80 16.13
N LEU A 110 9.85 -5.43 16.57
CA LEU A 110 8.63 -6.20 16.22
C LEU A 110 8.28 -6.15 14.72
N LEU A 111 8.78 -5.14 14.01
CA LEU A 111 8.49 -4.89 12.60
C LEU A 111 9.64 -5.31 11.67
N HIS A 112 10.72 -5.90 12.20
CA HIS A 112 11.91 -6.35 11.47
C HIS A 112 12.00 -7.89 11.48
#